data_AF-A0AA38FXS9-F1
#
_entry.id   AF-A0AA38FXS9-F1
#
_cell.length_a   1.000
_cell.length_b   1.000
_cell.length_c   1.000
_cell.angle_alpha   90.00
_cell.angle_beta   90.00
_cell.angle_gamma   90.00
#
_symmetry.space_group_name_H-M   'P 1'
#
loop_
_entity.id
_entity.type
_entity.pdbx_description
1 polymer ?
#
loop_
_entity_poly.entity_id
_entity_poly.type
_entity_poly.pdbx_seq_one_letter_code
_entity_poly.pdbx_strand_id
1 'polypeptide(L)'
;EHKAAPNELKMASLRVTGLVTMNTRTISGLKSIQEMLKPNSGTPWGNRFGLLQIPIPMADMESPLDYVRKAKQIIDRKKLSLEVFLTSRLLGLPGRQASAACFYKTLANTTLAITNMVGPMEKAAMNRIPVKSFFFSISGLPQTLLLTIVSYMGNLRIDVIGAKGYVDSETLANHFSECFQEIRDASDAFRG
;
A
#
# COMPACT_ATOMS: atom_id res chain seq x y z
N GLU A 1 -9.46 -5.11 36.68
CA GLU A 1 -10.28 -5.35 35.48
C GLU A 1 -10.70 -4.01 34.89
N HIS A 2 -10.06 -3.56 33.82
CA HIS A 2 -10.47 -2.34 33.13
C HIS A 2 -11.68 -2.69 32.26
N LYS A 3 -12.86 -2.15 32.58
CA LYS A 3 -14.04 -2.23 31.71
C LYS A 3 -13.83 -1.26 30.54
N ALA A 4 -13.72 -1.81 29.32
CA ALA A 4 -13.55 -1.03 28.10
C ALA A 4 -14.70 -0.02 27.92
N ALA A 5 -14.37 1.18 27.48
CA ALA A 5 -15.34 2.26 27.29
C ALA A 5 -16.28 1.97 26.09
N PRO A 6 -17.51 2.53 26.06
CA PRO A 6 -18.50 2.26 25.00
C PRO A 6 -18.00 2.55 23.57
N ASN A 7 -17.06 3.49 23.41
CA ASN A 7 -16.45 3.80 22.12
C ASN A 7 -15.40 2.77 21.67
N GLU A 8 -14.64 2.19 22.61
CA GLU A 8 -13.66 1.13 22.34
C GLU A 8 -14.35 -0.15 21.86
N LEU A 9 -15.49 -0.50 22.48
CA LEU A 9 -16.39 -1.56 22.03
C LEU A 9 -16.93 -1.34 20.61
N LYS A 10 -17.17 -0.07 20.22
CA LYS A 10 -17.65 0.30 18.90
C LYS A 10 -16.55 0.20 17.84
N MET A 11 -15.33 0.63 18.16
CA MET A 11 -14.14 0.53 17.30
C MET A 11 -13.72 -0.92 17.05
N ALA A 12 -13.74 -1.77 18.08
CA ALA A 12 -13.43 -3.19 17.96
C ALA A 12 -14.40 -3.95 17.02
N SER A 13 -15.61 -3.42 16.80
CA SER A 13 -16.60 -3.99 15.88
C SER A 13 -16.41 -3.56 14.41
N LEU A 14 -15.63 -2.51 14.15
CA LEU A 14 -15.41 -2.00 12.80
C LEU A 14 -14.56 -2.97 11.98
N ARG A 15 -15.11 -3.39 10.84
CA ARG A 15 -14.39 -4.21 9.86
C ARG A 15 -13.83 -3.33 8.76
N VAL A 16 -12.56 -2.99 8.88
CA VAL A 16 -11.82 -2.25 7.86
C VAL A 16 -10.99 -3.25 7.04
N THR A 17 -11.22 -3.27 5.73
CA THR A 17 -10.45 -4.12 4.81
C THR A 17 -9.64 -3.23 3.89
N GLY A 18 -8.32 -3.37 3.95
CA GLY A 18 -7.40 -2.70 3.03
C GLY A 18 -7.07 -3.57 1.83
N LEU A 19 -6.96 -2.95 0.66
CA LEU A 19 -6.39 -3.55 -0.52
C LEU A 19 -4.95 -3.08 -0.69
N VAL A 20 -3.99 -3.97 -0.59
CA VAL A 20 -2.57 -3.67 -0.81
C VAL A 20 -2.14 -4.19 -2.17
N THR A 21 -1.50 -3.34 -2.97
CA THR A 21 -0.83 -3.81 -4.20
C THR A 21 0.56 -4.32 -3.87
N MET A 22 0.88 -5.53 -4.33
CA MET A 22 2.21 -6.10 -4.16
C MET A 22 2.91 -6.24 -5.50
N ASN A 23 4.12 -5.70 -5.60
CA ASN A 23 4.95 -5.86 -6.79
C ASN A 23 5.28 -7.34 -7.00
N THR A 24 5.01 -7.87 -8.20
CA THR A 24 5.26 -9.28 -8.57
C THR A 24 6.42 -9.43 -9.54
N ARG A 25 7.18 -8.36 -9.81
CA ARG A 25 8.40 -8.45 -10.60
C ARG A 25 9.45 -9.24 -9.83
N THR A 26 10.06 -10.19 -10.51
CA THR A 26 11.35 -10.77 -10.11
C THR A 26 12.41 -9.70 -10.37
N ILE A 27 12.77 -8.91 -9.36
CA ILE A 27 13.70 -7.79 -9.53
C ILE A 27 15.13 -8.35 -9.60
N SER A 28 15.78 -8.22 -10.77
CA SER A 28 17.25 -8.25 -10.88
C SER A 28 17.71 -6.89 -11.42
N GLY A 29 17.85 -5.90 -10.54
CA GLY A 29 18.36 -4.57 -10.87
C GLY A 29 17.46 -3.71 -11.79
N LEU A 30 17.89 -2.46 -11.99
CA LEU A 30 17.31 -1.54 -12.96
C LEU A 30 17.74 -1.98 -14.36
N LYS A 31 16.80 -2.26 -15.26
CA LYS A 31 17.08 -2.58 -16.67
C LYS A 31 16.71 -1.42 -17.57
N SER A 32 17.46 -1.26 -18.66
CA SER A 32 17.13 -0.27 -19.67
C SER A 32 15.78 -0.61 -20.32
N ILE A 33 15.03 0.41 -20.74
CA ILE A 33 13.75 0.19 -21.46
C ILE A 33 13.96 -0.72 -22.67
N GLN A 34 15.07 -0.52 -23.38
CA GLN A 34 15.46 -1.32 -24.54
C GLN A 34 15.62 -2.81 -24.20
N GLU A 35 16.23 -3.15 -23.05
CA GLU A 35 16.32 -4.53 -22.57
C GLU A 35 14.97 -5.11 -22.13
N MET A 36 14.11 -4.28 -21.56
CA MET A 36 12.77 -4.69 -21.12
C MET A 36 11.81 -4.94 -22.29
N LEU A 37 12.06 -4.32 -23.45
CA LEU A 37 11.27 -4.50 -24.68
C LEU A 37 11.71 -5.70 -25.51
N LYS A 38 12.86 -6.33 -25.20
CA LYS A 38 13.31 -7.53 -25.93
C LYS A 38 12.31 -8.68 -25.77
N PRO A 39 12.06 -9.47 -26.83
CA PRO A 39 11.28 -10.70 -26.71
C PRO A 39 11.87 -11.60 -25.62
N ASN A 40 11.01 -12.24 -24.82
CA ASN A 40 11.40 -13.13 -23.72
C ASN A 40 12.29 -12.48 -22.64
N SER A 41 12.26 -11.15 -22.49
CA SER A 41 12.90 -10.49 -21.35
C SER A 41 12.39 -11.09 -20.04
N GLY A 42 13.30 -11.45 -19.12
CA GLY A 42 12.92 -11.88 -17.77
C GLY A 42 12.18 -10.81 -16.98
N THR A 43 12.25 -9.55 -17.42
CA THR A 43 11.58 -8.39 -16.81
C THR A 43 10.95 -7.51 -17.90
N PRO A 44 9.83 -7.92 -18.51
CA PRO A 44 9.19 -7.16 -19.58
C PRO A 44 8.70 -5.79 -19.12
N TRP A 45 8.64 -4.84 -20.06
CA TRP A 45 8.10 -3.50 -19.82
C TRP A 45 6.64 -3.55 -19.34
N GLY A 46 6.27 -2.63 -18.42
CA GLY A 46 4.90 -2.48 -17.90
C GLY A 46 4.70 -2.95 -16.44
N ASN A 47 3.62 -2.49 -15.82
CA ASN A 47 3.36 -2.75 -14.40
C ASN A 47 3.02 -4.22 -14.15
N ARG A 48 3.64 -4.81 -13.13
CA ARG A 48 3.35 -6.17 -12.66
C ARG A 48 3.14 -6.14 -11.16
N PHE A 49 1.88 -6.31 -10.78
CA PHE A 49 1.47 -6.34 -9.39
C PHE A 49 0.34 -7.35 -9.21
N GLY A 50 0.18 -7.82 -7.98
CA GLY A 50 -1.01 -8.52 -7.51
C GLY A 50 -1.75 -7.66 -6.50
N LEU A 51 -2.97 -8.06 -6.20
CA LEU A 51 -3.81 -7.47 -5.18
C LEU A 51 -3.82 -8.37 -3.94
N LEU A 52 -3.79 -7.75 -2.77
CA LEU A 52 -3.86 -8.45 -1.50
C LEU A 52 -4.87 -7.77 -0.58
N GLN A 53 -5.98 -8.45 -0.29
CA GLN A 53 -6.97 -7.97 0.67
C GLN A 53 -6.54 -8.37 2.08
N ILE A 54 -6.36 -7.38 2.95
CA ILE A 54 -5.95 -7.56 4.34
C ILE A 54 -6.98 -6.92 5.29
N PRO A 55 -7.35 -7.60 6.38
CA PRO A 55 -8.05 -6.92 7.46
C PRO A 55 -7.08 -5.95 8.14
N ILE A 56 -7.52 -4.71 8.36
CA ILE A 56 -6.79 -3.72 9.16
C ILE A 56 -7.17 -3.94 10.63
N PRO A 57 -6.20 -4.17 11.53
CA PRO A 57 -6.50 -4.36 12.95
C PRO A 57 -6.99 -3.04 13.55
N MET A 58 -8.28 -3.01 13.94
CA MET A 58 -8.94 -1.84 14.57
C MET A 58 -9.10 -1.98 16.09
N ALA A 59 -8.64 -3.09 16.68
CA ALA A 59 -8.68 -3.28 18.11
C ALA A 59 -7.63 -2.40 18.80
N ASP A 60 -7.95 -1.86 19.97
CA ASP A 60 -7.01 -1.10 20.79
C ASP A 60 -5.90 -2.03 21.29
N MET A 61 -4.65 -1.65 21.06
CA MET A 61 -3.46 -2.37 21.52
C MET A 61 -2.65 -1.47 22.44
N GLU A 62 -2.03 -2.07 23.46
CA GLU A 62 -1.27 -1.34 24.48
C GLU A 62 0.00 -0.69 23.91
N SER A 63 0.66 -1.35 22.95
CA SER A 63 1.87 -0.83 22.32
C SER A 63 1.67 -0.52 20.83
N PRO A 64 2.21 0.61 20.32
CA PRO A 64 2.25 0.88 18.88
C PRO A 64 3.01 -0.20 18.09
N LEU A 65 3.97 -0.88 18.72
CA LEU A 65 4.72 -1.97 18.10
C LEU A 65 3.87 -3.24 17.89
N ASP A 66 2.81 -3.42 18.68
CA ASP A 66 1.91 -4.57 18.53
C ASP A 66 1.08 -4.45 17.25
N TYR A 67 0.65 -3.24 16.88
CA TYR A 67 0.02 -2.99 15.59
C TYR A 67 0.94 -3.37 14.43
N VAL A 68 2.21 -2.97 14.48
CA VAL A 68 3.21 -3.29 13.45
C VAL A 68 3.42 -4.81 13.37
N ARG A 69 3.57 -5.48 14.52
CA ARG A 69 3.75 -6.93 14.58
C ARG A 69 2.54 -7.66 14.02
N LYS A 70 1.32 -7.23 14.38
CA LYS A 70 0.08 -7.83 13.90
C LYS A 70 -0.12 -7.63 12.41
N ALA A 71 0.10 -6.40 11.91
CA ALA A 71 0.05 -6.10 10.49
C ALA A 71 1.04 -6.97 9.70
N LYS A 72 2.28 -7.10 10.19
CA LYS A 72 3.30 -7.98 9.60
C LYS A 72 2.85 -9.43 9.56
N GLN A 73 2.34 -9.99 10.66
CA GLN A 73 1.83 -11.36 10.70
C GLN A 73 0.71 -11.59 9.67
N ILE A 74 -0.24 -10.65 9.55
CA ILE A 74 -1.34 -10.73 8.58
C ILE A 74 -0.79 -10.73 7.16
N ILE A 75 0.10 -9.79 6.84
CA ILE A 75 0.70 -9.65 5.50
C ILE A 75 1.53 -10.88 5.15
N ASP A 76 2.39 -11.35 6.05
CA ASP A 76 3.26 -12.51 5.80
C ASP A 76 2.44 -13.78 5.55
N ARG A 77 1.39 -14.01 6.35
CA ARG A 77 0.44 -15.11 6.10
C ARG A 77 -0.25 -14.97 4.73
N LYS A 78 -0.65 -13.75 4.38
CA LYS A 78 -1.33 -13.47 3.10
C LYS A 78 -0.41 -13.59 1.90
N LYS A 79 0.88 -13.31 2.03
CA LYS A 79 1.89 -13.53 0.98
C LYS A 79 2.08 -15.01 0.65
N LEU A 80 1.88 -15.90 1.61
CA LEU A 80 1.91 -17.36 1.39
C LEU A 80 0.65 -17.88 0.68
N SER A 81 -0.40 -17.05 0.56
CA SER A 81 -1.60 -17.42 -0.17
C SER A 81 -1.42 -17.25 -1.68
N LEU A 82 -2.24 -17.97 -2.45
CA LEU A 82 -2.30 -17.84 -3.91
C LEU A 82 -2.97 -16.53 -4.37
N GLU A 83 -3.46 -15.67 -3.45
CA GLU A 83 -4.24 -14.48 -3.77
C GLU A 83 -3.48 -13.53 -4.70
N VAL A 84 -2.22 -13.22 -4.40
CA VAL A 84 -1.39 -12.34 -5.24
C VAL A 84 -1.15 -12.98 -6.61
N PHE A 85 -0.89 -14.28 -6.65
CA PHE A 85 -0.67 -14.98 -7.91
C PHE A 85 -1.93 -14.94 -8.80
N LEU A 86 -3.09 -15.29 -8.25
CA LEU A 86 -4.36 -15.30 -8.97
C LEU A 86 -4.77 -13.89 -9.43
N THR A 87 -4.62 -12.89 -8.56
CA THR A 87 -4.95 -11.49 -8.89
C THR A 87 -3.97 -10.87 -9.88
N SER A 88 -2.70 -11.27 -9.88
CA SER A 88 -1.76 -10.84 -10.92
C SER A 88 -2.12 -11.39 -12.30
N ARG A 89 -2.78 -12.57 -12.36
CA ARG A 89 -3.24 -13.18 -13.61
C ARG A 89 -4.57 -12.59 -14.09
N LEU A 90 -5.41 -12.07 -13.20
CA LEU A 90 -6.70 -11.43 -13.55
C LEU A 90 -6.55 -10.30 -14.58
N LEU A 91 -5.48 -9.50 -14.47
CA LEU A 91 -5.14 -8.43 -15.42
C LEU A 91 -4.69 -8.94 -16.80
N GLY A 92 -4.32 -10.23 -16.91
CA GLY A 92 -3.82 -10.86 -18.13
C GLY A 92 -4.78 -11.89 -18.75
N LEU A 93 -6.00 -12.04 -18.24
CA LEU A 93 -6.98 -12.97 -18.83
C LEU A 93 -7.53 -12.43 -20.17
N PRO A 94 -7.79 -13.31 -21.16
CA PRO A 94 -8.49 -12.93 -22.38
C PRO A 94 -9.94 -12.55 -22.04
N GLY A 95 -10.35 -11.33 -22.43
CA GLY A 95 -11.67 -10.78 -22.12
C GLY A 95 -11.60 -9.51 -21.28
N ARG A 96 -11.25 -8.39 -21.92
CA ARG A 96 -10.98 -7.09 -21.27
C ARG A 96 -12.11 -6.62 -20.35
N GLN A 97 -13.37 -6.83 -20.74
CA GLN A 97 -14.53 -6.44 -19.95
C GLN A 97 -14.69 -7.28 -18.69
N ALA A 98 -14.57 -8.61 -18.79
CA ALA A 98 -14.69 -9.50 -17.64
C ALA A 98 -13.55 -9.29 -16.64
N SER A 99 -12.31 -9.13 -17.12
CA SER A 99 -11.16 -8.77 -16.28
C SER A 99 -11.36 -7.43 -15.57
N ALA A 100 -11.82 -6.40 -16.29
CA ALA A 100 -12.09 -5.10 -15.71
C ALA A 100 -13.19 -5.16 -14.64
N ALA A 101 -14.29 -5.87 -14.93
CA ALA A 101 -15.39 -6.06 -13.98
C ALA A 101 -14.93 -6.80 -12.72
N CYS A 102 -14.12 -7.85 -12.86
CA CYS A 102 -13.58 -8.58 -11.72
C CYS A 102 -12.65 -7.69 -10.88
N PHE A 103 -11.73 -6.97 -11.53
CA PHE A 103 -10.82 -6.05 -10.86
C PHE A 103 -11.58 -4.95 -10.10
N TYR A 104 -12.56 -4.32 -10.75
CA TYR A 104 -13.42 -3.32 -10.13
C TYR A 104 -14.20 -3.89 -8.93
N LYS A 105 -14.77 -5.09 -9.07
CA LYS A 105 -15.48 -5.77 -7.98
C LYS A 105 -14.55 -6.04 -6.79
N THR A 106 -13.32 -6.48 -7.02
CA THR A 106 -12.34 -6.66 -5.95
C THR A 106 -12.07 -5.36 -5.21
N LEU A 107 -11.85 -4.26 -5.94
CA LEU A 107 -11.62 -2.94 -5.35
C LEU A 107 -12.82 -2.43 -4.55
N ALA A 108 -14.03 -2.55 -5.10
CA ALA A 108 -15.26 -2.03 -4.51
C ALA A 108 -15.66 -2.72 -3.20
N ASN A 109 -15.12 -3.90 -2.92
CA ASN A 109 -15.35 -4.64 -1.67
C ASN A 109 -14.31 -4.33 -0.57
N THR A 110 -13.50 -3.28 -0.75
CA THR A 110 -12.48 -2.87 0.22
C THR A 110 -12.68 -1.42 0.64
N THR A 111 -12.31 -1.10 1.87
CA THR A 111 -12.48 0.23 2.48
C THR A 111 -11.46 1.23 1.95
N LEU A 112 -10.21 0.79 1.77
CA LEU A 112 -9.12 1.63 1.27
C LEU A 112 -8.18 0.86 0.35
N ALA A 113 -7.44 1.59 -0.49
CA ALA A 113 -6.32 1.07 -1.26
C ALA A 113 -4.99 1.59 -0.72
N ILE A 114 -3.98 0.73 -0.70
CA ILE A 114 -2.59 1.05 -0.35
C ILE A 114 -1.70 0.59 -1.50
N THR A 115 -0.94 1.52 -2.06
CA THR A 115 -0.03 1.23 -3.16
C THR A 115 1.39 1.66 -2.80
N ASN A 116 2.38 0.90 -3.25
CA ASN A 116 3.78 1.16 -2.93
C ASN A 116 4.66 0.99 -4.16
N MET A 117 5.55 1.95 -4.37
CA MET A 117 6.59 1.92 -5.39
C MET A 117 7.95 2.27 -4.80
N VAL A 118 8.91 1.35 -4.94
CA VAL A 118 10.32 1.64 -4.64
C VAL A 118 10.88 2.46 -5.79
N GLY A 119 11.20 3.73 -5.54
CA GLY A 119 11.83 4.60 -6.51
C GLY A 119 13.37 4.55 -6.44
N PRO A 120 14.04 5.35 -7.28
CA PRO A 120 15.50 5.29 -7.43
C PRO A 120 16.24 5.82 -6.19
N MET A 121 17.43 5.27 -5.97
CA MET A 121 18.36 5.77 -4.93
C MET A 121 19.25 6.88 -5.47
N GLU A 122 19.44 6.91 -6.79
CA GLU A 122 20.22 7.91 -7.51
C GLU A 122 19.43 9.21 -7.71
N LYS A 123 20.16 10.32 -7.78
CA LYS A 123 19.57 11.63 -8.09
C LYS A 123 19.04 11.64 -9.52
N ALA A 124 17.76 11.95 -9.66
CA ALA A 124 17.14 12.24 -10.95
C ALA A 124 17.16 13.74 -11.25
N ALA A 125 17.28 14.10 -12.53
CA ALA A 125 17.16 15.47 -13.00
C ALA A 125 16.39 15.52 -14.32
N MET A 126 15.52 16.52 -14.47
CA MET A 126 14.80 16.81 -15.71
C MET A 126 15.33 18.12 -16.26
N ASN A 127 15.87 18.11 -17.49
CA ASN A 127 16.49 19.30 -18.09
C ASN A 127 17.50 20.01 -17.17
N ARG A 128 18.35 19.23 -16.49
CA ARG A 128 19.34 19.70 -15.48
C ARG A 128 18.73 20.28 -14.18
N ILE A 129 17.41 20.23 -14.01
CA ILE A 129 16.72 20.60 -12.77
C ILE A 129 16.59 19.35 -11.89
N PRO A 130 17.18 19.31 -10.68
CA PRO A 130 17.08 18.17 -9.79
C PRO A 130 15.64 17.88 -9.37
N VAL A 131 15.24 16.60 -9.44
CA VAL A 131 13.94 16.15 -8.93
C VAL A 131 14.03 16.02 -7.43
N LYS A 132 13.10 16.65 -6.71
CA LYS A 132 13.04 16.63 -5.23
C LYS A 132 12.29 15.42 -4.68
N SER A 133 11.19 15.04 -5.31
CA SER A 133 10.36 13.91 -4.89
C SER A 133 9.55 13.36 -6.05
N PHE A 134 9.20 12.09 -5.98
CA PHE A 134 8.20 11.47 -6.84
C PHE A 134 6.91 11.27 -6.07
N PHE A 135 5.78 11.46 -6.75
CA PHE A 135 4.46 11.10 -6.25
C PHE A 135 3.63 10.54 -7.41
N PHE A 136 2.59 9.81 -7.08
CA PHE A 136 1.61 9.35 -8.06
C PHE A 136 0.24 9.26 -7.41
N SER A 137 -0.78 9.35 -8.26
CA SER A 137 -2.18 9.21 -7.87
C SER A 137 -2.88 8.32 -8.89
N ILE A 138 -3.93 7.63 -8.43
CA ILE A 138 -4.75 6.76 -9.26
C ILE A 138 -6.18 7.29 -9.15
N SER A 139 -6.77 7.62 -10.30
CA SER A 139 -8.17 8.04 -10.41
C SER A 139 -9.07 6.91 -10.88
N GLY A 140 -10.37 6.98 -10.55
CA GLY A 140 -11.37 6.02 -11.03
C GLY A 140 -11.44 4.72 -10.22
N LEU A 141 -10.82 4.69 -9.04
CA LEU A 141 -11.01 3.61 -8.07
C LEU A 141 -12.34 3.78 -7.34
N PRO A 142 -13.04 2.69 -6.98
CA PRO A 142 -14.27 2.74 -6.21
C PRO A 142 -14.04 3.03 -4.71
N GLN A 143 -12.79 3.00 -4.22
CA GLN A 143 -12.49 3.29 -2.82
C GLN A 143 -12.52 4.80 -2.53
N THR A 144 -12.97 5.15 -1.34
CA THR A 144 -13.02 6.54 -0.85
C THR A 144 -11.70 7.02 -0.25
N LEU A 145 -10.78 6.11 0.06
CA LEU A 145 -9.45 6.39 0.60
C LEU A 145 -8.38 5.63 -0.20
N LEU A 146 -7.38 6.36 -0.66
CA LEU A 146 -6.20 5.83 -1.34
C LEU A 146 -4.94 6.35 -0.65
N LEU A 147 -4.06 5.44 -0.26
CA LEU A 147 -2.71 5.73 0.22
C LEU A 147 -1.73 5.35 -0.88
N THR A 148 -0.93 6.31 -1.35
CA THR A 148 0.16 6.05 -2.30
C THR A 148 1.51 6.28 -1.61
N ILE A 149 2.42 5.33 -1.77
CA ILE A 149 3.71 5.31 -1.10
C ILE A 149 4.80 5.24 -2.17
N VAL A 150 5.76 6.18 -2.12
CA VAL A 150 6.93 6.18 -3.00
C VAL A 150 8.19 6.43 -2.17
N SER A 151 9.24 5.65 -2.39
CA SER A 151 10.58 5.98 -1.88
C SER A 151 11.43 6.68 -2.95
N TYR A 152 12.21 7.68 -2.57
CA TYR A 152 13.20 8.32 -3.45
C TYR A 152 14.39 8.83 -2.65
N MET A 153 15.60 8.43 -3.04
CA MET A 153 16.84 8.78 -2.33
C MET A 153 16.78 8.51 -0.82
N GLY A 154 16.20 7.36 -0.43
CA GLY A 154 16.02 7.00 0.99
C GLY A 154 14.90 7.75 1.72
N ASN A 155 14.24 8.73 1.10
CA ASN A 155 13.09 9.41 1.68
C ASN A 155 11.80 8.72 1.28
N LEU A 156 10.93 8.43 2.25
CA LEU A 156 9.60 7.89 2.01
C LEU A 156 8.60 9.04 1.89
N ARG A 157 7.76 9.00 0.86
CA ARG A 157 6.61 9.89 0.70
C ARG A 157 5.34 9.05 0.76
N ILE A 158 4.39 9.50 1.57
CA ILE A 158 3.05 8.92 1.69
C ILE A 158 2.07 10.04 1.33
N ASP A 159 1.26 9.84 0.29
CA ASP A 159 0.17 10.74 -0.04
C ASP A 159 -1.16 10.11 0.36
N VAL A 160 -1.97 10.87 1.11
CA VAL A 160 -3.31 10.49 1.57
C VAL A 160 -4.33 11.15 0.66
N ILE A 161 -5.05 10.35 -0.14
CA ILE A 161 -6.03 10.83 -1.10
C ILE A 161 -7.41 10.37 -0.64
N GLY A 162 -8.24 11.32 -0.20
CA GLY A 162 -9.59 11.09 0.29
C GLY A 162 -10.66 11.62 -0.65
N ALA A 163 -11.80 10.94 -0.72
CA ALA A 163 -13.00 11.45 -1.38
C ALA A 163 -13.53 12.66 -0.63
N LYS A 164 -13.68 13.79 -1.32
CA LYS A 164 -14.16 15.05 -0.75
C LYS A 164 -15.51 14.85 -0.05
N GLY A 165 -15.61 15.32 1.19
CA GLY A 165 -16.82 15.19 2.02
C GLY A 165 -16.96 13.86 2.78
N TYR A 166 -16.07 12.89 2.54
CA TYR A 166 -16.06 11.61 3.26
C TYR A 166 -14.80 11.41 4.11
N VAL A 167 -13.66 11.92 3.64
CA VAL A 167 -12.37 11.76 4.31
C VAL A 167 -11.71 13.11 4.47
N ASP A 168 -11.36 13.45 5.71
CA ASP A 168 -10.44 14.54 6.01
C ASP A 168 -9.00 14.03 5.84
N SER A 169 -8.46 14.22 4.63
CA SER A 169 -7.12 13.75 4.29
C SER A 169 -6.01 14.46 5.04
N GLU A 170 -6.21 15.73 5.42
CA GLU A 170 -5.21 16.52 6.13
C GLU A 170 -5.08 16.04 7.57
N THR A 171 -6.22 15.92 8.26
CA THR A 171 -6.26 15.36 9.61
C THR A 171 -5.69 13.94 9.62
N LEU A 172 -6.06 13.09 8.65
CA LEU A 172 -5.52 11.73 8.59
C LEU A 172 -3.99 11.71 8.32
N ALA A 173 -3.47 12.59 7.47
CA ALA A 173 -2.03 12.70 7.22
C ALA A 173 -1.24 13.13 8.46
N ASN A 174 -1.81 14.02 9.29
CA ASN A 174 -1.21 14.42 10.56
C ASN A 174 -1.14 13.24 11.53
N HIS A 175 -2.22 12.47 11.67
CA HIS A 175 -2.22 11.25 12.50
C HIS A 175 -1.19 10.22 12.01
N PHE A 176 -1.00 10.06 10.69
CA PHE A 176 0.07 9.19 10.17
C PHE A 176 1.46 9.63 10.66
N SER A 177 1.72 10.94 10.73
CA SER A 177 3.00 11.49 11.19
C SER A 177 3.18 11.28 12.69
N GLU A 178 2.13 11.50 13.48
CA GLU A 178 2.12 11.27 14.93
C GLU A 178 2.33 9.79 15.26
N CYS A 179 1.55 8.87 14.67
CA CYS A 179 1.72 7.44 14.92
C CYS A 179 3.09 6.92 14.46
N PHE A 180 3.67 7.48 13.39
CA PHE A 180 5.04 7.13 12.98
C PHE A 180 6.05 7.53 14.05
N GLN A 181 5.88 8.71 14.66
CA GLN A 181 6.73 9.17 15.76
C GLN A 181 6.62 8.24 16.97
N GLU A 182 5.40 7.86 17.37
CA GLU A 182 5.16 6.93 18.48
C GLU A 182 5.80 5.56 18.26
N ILE A 183 5.67 5.00 17.04
CA ILE A 183 6.31 3.73 16.68
C ILE A 183 7.84 3.85 16.77
N ARG A 184 8.41 4.96 16.31
CA ARG A 184 9.85 5.19 16.36
C ARG A 184 10.35 5.24 17.80
N ASP A 185 9.69 6.03 18.64
CA ASP A 185 10.09 6.25 20.03
C ASP A 185 9.96 4.96 20.85
N ALA A 186 8.89 4.19 20.64
CA ALA A 186 8.72 2.87 21.23
C ALA A 186 9.79 1.86 20.75
N SER A 187 10.20 1.93 19.47
CA SER A 187 11.25 1.08 18.93
C SER A 187 12.63 1.42 19.52
N ASP A 188 12.91 2.69 19.78
CA ASP A 188 14.17 3.13 20.38
C ASP A 188 14.24 2.72 21.85
N ALA A 189 13.13 2.89 22.59
CA ALA A 189 13.01 2.43 23.98
C ALA A 189 13.12 0.90 24.12
N PHE A 190 12.72 0.11 23.12
CA PHE A 190 12.88 -1.34 23.12
C PHE A 190 14.34 -1.78 22.86
N ARG A 191 15.14 -0.94 22.21
CA ARG A 191 16.54 -1.24 21.84
C ARG A 191 17.57 -0.77 22.86
N GLY A 192 17.23 0.26 23.65
CA GLY A 192 18.04 0.75 24.77
C GLY A 192 17.94 -0.16 25.98
#